data_AF-A0A0S9KFB9-F1
#
_entry.id   AF-A0A0S9KFB9-F1
#
_cell.length_a   1.000
_cell.length_b   1.000
_cell.length_c   1.000
_cell.angle_alpha   90.00
_cell.angle_beta   90.00
_cell.angle_gamma   90.00
#
_symmetry.space_group_name_H-M   'P 1'
#
loop_
_entity.id
_entity.type
_entity.pdbx_description
1 polymer ?
#
loop_
_entity_poly.entity_id
_entity_poly.type
_entity_poly.pdbx_seq_one_letter_code
_entity_poly.pdbx_strand_id
1 'polypeptide(L)'
;MNVFRHSLKARKEQFAARKSELGLRKAVFSQQGAIDLASIMVGVIVIAIVGGIIAATVFAVIPWAQKEAGKQALGSVKEAESVAFAQYVANTGEGKYLAFSDLVSGVDADGIDSLIQASESVDVAVSADGSEYIAVSKVSDTLRFYISSDNPNTPVEALPAVKDAKGDPVVITIPSVATAPDSAFN
;
A
#
# COMPACT_ATOMS: atom_id res chain seq x y z
N MET A 1 31.46 -6.78 90.99
CA MET A 1 30.99 -5.74 90.04
C MET A 1 31.85 -5.60 88.75
N ASN A 2 33.00 -6.30 88.62
CA ASN A 2 33.87 -6.21 87.42
C ASN A 2 33.51 -7.16 86.27
N VAL A 3 32.78 -8.25 86.52
CA VAL A 3 32.41 -9.24 85.48
C VAL A 3 31.41 -8.67 84.47
N PHE A 4 30.52 -7.77 84.91
CA PHE A 4 29.50 -7.16 84.06
C PHE A 4 30.08 -6.23 82.99
N ARG A 5 31.15 -5.49 83.33
CA ARG A 5 31.83 -4.56 82.40
C ARG A 5 32.56 -5.30 81.27
N HIS A 6 33.04 -6.52 81.52
CA HIS A 6 33.72 -7.32 80.50
C HIS A 6 32.74 -7.86 79.45
N SER A 7 31.53 -8.24 79.87
CA SER A 7 30.49 -8.75 78.95
C SER A 7 29.97 -7.68 77.98
N LEU A 8 29.96 -6.41 78.40
CA LEU A 8 29.45 -5.30 77.58
C LEU A 8 30.42 -4.89 76.46
N LYS A 9 31.74 -4.99 76.69
CA LYS A 9 32.74 -4.71 75.64
C LYS A 9 32.67 -5.76 74.53
N ALA A 10 32.65 -7.04 74.88
CA ALA A 10 32.55 -8.14 73.92
C ALA A 10 31.28 -8.05 73.07
N ARG A 11 30.14 -7.65 73.66
CA ARG A 11 28.89 -7.45 72.90
C ARG A 11 28.99 -6.28 71.92
N LYS A 12 29.59 -5.15 72.29
CA LYS A 12 29.74 -3.99 71.38
C LYS A 12 30.60 -4.31 70.17
N GLU A 13 31.69 -5.06 70.35
CA GLU A 13 32.56 -5.48 69.26
C GLU A 13 31.85 -6.43 68.29
N GLN A 14 31.05 -7.37 68.81
CA GLN A 14 30.23 -8.26 67.98
C GLN A 14 29.15 -7.50 67.18
N PHE A 15 28.54 -6.47 67.76
CA PHE A 15 27.56 -5.64 67.04
C PHE A 15 28.21 -4.77 65.95
N ALA A 16 29.40 -4.22 66.20
CA ALA A 16 30.13 -3.44 65.20
C ALA A 16 30.53 -4.31 63.99
N ALA A 17 31.00 -5.54 64.22
CA ALA A 17 31.37 -6.48 63.17
C ALA A 17 30.16 -6.91 62.31
N ARG A 18 28.99 -7.13 62.92
CA ARG A 18 27.77 -7.48 62.15
C ARG A 18 27.25 -6.32 61.28
N LYS A 19 27.46 -5.07 61.72
CA LYS A 19 26.98 -3.89 60.99
C LYS A 19 27.77 -3.64 59.70
N SER A 20 29.09 -3.91 59.70
CA SER A 20 29.91 -3.81 58.49
C SER A 20 29.58 -4.90 57.46
N GLU A 21 29.23 -6.11 57.92
CA GLU A 21 28.86 -7.21 57.03
C GLU A 21 27.52 -6.97 56.31
N LEU A 22 26.53 -6.39 57.02
CA LEU A 22 25.23 -6.03 56.43
C LEU A 22 25.34 -4.88 55.42
N GLY A 23 26.24 -3.92 55.65
CA GLY A 23 26.52 -2.82 54.71
C GLY A 23 27.11 -3.32 53.39
N LEU A 24 28.06 -4.27 53.47
CA LEU A 24 28.70 -4.85 52.29
C LEU A 24 27.72 -5.68 51.45
N ARG A 25 26.89 -6.51 52.09
CA ARG A 25 25.87 -7.32 51.38
C ARG A 25 24.86 -6.43 50.66
N LYS A 26 24.39 -5.34 51.28
CA LYS A 26 23.45 -4.40 50.65
C LYS A 26 24.06 -3.67 49.45
N ALA A 27 25.35 -3.30 49.52
CA ALA A 27 26.06 -2.72 48.40
C ALA A 27 26.23 -3.72 47.24
N VAL A 28 26.61 -4.97 47.52
CA VAL A 28 26.78 -6.01 46.48
C VAL A 28 25.45 -6.37 45.80
N PHE A 29 24.35 -6.48 46.54
CA PHE A 29 23.04 -6.73 45.93
C PHE A 29 22.46 -5.52 45.17
N SER A 30 22.88 -4.29 45.48
CA SER A 30 22.50 -3.12 44.66
C SER A 30 23.18 -3.06 43.29
N GLN A 31 24.32 -3.75 43.13
CA GLN A 31 25.11 -3.72 41.89
C GLN A 31 24.66 -4.79 40.89
N GLN A 32 24.13 -5.93 41.36
CA GLN A 32 23.59 -6.99 40.49
C GLN A 32 22.26 -6.60 39.82
N GLY A 33 21.43 -5.74 40.44
CA GLY A 33 20.19 -5.24 39.84
C GLY A 33 20.40 -4.26 38.67
N ALA A 34 21.57 -3.62 38.58
CA ALA A 34 21.87 -2.67 37.49
C ALA A 34 22.18 -3.36 36.15
N ILE A 35 22.64 -4.61 36.17
CA ILE A 35 23.01 -5.37 34.96
C ILE A 35 21.75 -5.81 34.20
N ASP A 36 20.70 -6.23 34.92
CA ASP A 36 19.43 -6.64 34.30
C ASP A 36 18.69 -5.44 33.68
N LEU A 37 18.77 -4.27 34.33
CA LEU A 37 18.18 -3.04 33.82
C LEU A 37 18.82 -2.61 32.48
N ALA A 38 20.14 -2.77 32.33
CA ALA A 38 20.82 -2.47 31.07
C ALA A 38 20.41 -3.44 29.95
N SER A 39 20.23 -4.74 30.25
CA SER A 39 19.84 -5.74 29.25
C SER A 39 18.43 -5.49 28.70
N ILE A 40 17.47 -5.18 29.58
CA ILE A 40 16.11 -4.83 29.18
C ILE A 40 16.08 -3.55 28.35
N MET A 41 16.83 -2.51 28.74
CA MET A 41 16.91 -1.27 27.96
C MET A 41 17.47 -1.48 26.55
N VAL A 42 18.54 -2.28 26.42
CA VAL A 42 19.10 -2.63 25.10
C VAL A 42 18.09 -3.43 24.28
N GLY A 43 17.40 -4.39 24.89
CA GLY A 43 16.35 -5.16 24.22
C GLY A 43 15.25 -4.26 23.64
N VAL A 44 14.76 -3.29 24.42
CA VAL A 44 13.74 -2.33 23.95
C VAL A 44 14.27 -1.44 22.83
N ILE A 45 15.52 -0.98 22.90
CA ILE A 45 16.14 -0.17 21.84
C ILE A 45 16.22 -0.98 20.54
N VAL A 46 16.64 -2.23 20.60
CA VAL A 46 16.72 -3.10 19.41
C VAL A 46 15.33 -3.32 18.81
N ILE A 47 14.32 -3.62 19.63
CA ILE A 47 12.94 -3.80 19.15
C ILE A 47 12.39 -2.50 18.54
N ALA A 48 12.69 -1.34 19.14
CA ALA A 48 12.27 -0.05 18.61
C ALA A 48 12.91 0.26 17.25
N ILE A 49 14.20 -0.05 17.08
CA ILE A 49 14.90 0.13 15.80
C ILE A 49 14.35 -0.82 14.74
N VAL A 50 14.22 -2.11 15.05
CA VAL A 50 13.68 -3.10 14.11
C VAL A 50 12.24 -2.78 13.73
N GLY A 51 11.40 -2.42 14.71
CA GLY A 51 10.03 -1.99 14.50
C GLY A 51 9.95 -0.73 13.61
N GLY A 52 10.85 0.24 13.82
CA GLY A 52 10.95 1.45 13.00
C GLY A 52 11.29 1.14 11.54
N ILE A 53 12.22 0.22 11.28
CA ILE A 53 12.60 -0.19 9.93
C ILE A 53 11.43 -0.88 9.22
N ILE A 54 10.74 -1.81 9.90
CA ILE A 54 9.58 -2.51 9.32
C ILE A 54 8.44 -1.54 9.03
N ALA A 55 8.17 -0.58 9.93
CA ALA A 55 7.16 0.44 9.68
C ALA A 55 7.49 1.26 8.43
N ALA A 56 8.75 1.68 8.29
CA ALA A 56 9.20 2.46 7.13
C ALA A 56 9.06 1.69 5.80
N THR A 57 9.34 0.39 5.77
CA THR A 57 9.20 -0.40 4.54
C THR A 57 7.74 -0.57 4.13
N VAL A 58 6.82 -0.76 5.07
CA VAL A 58 5.38 -0.88 4.76
C VAL A 58 4.84 0.40 4.13
N PHE A 59 5.22 1.57 4.65
CA PHE A 59 4.79 2.85 4.08
C PHE A 59 5.33 3.10 2.66
N ALA A 60 6.50 2.54 2.32
CA ALA A 60 7.04 2.63 0.97
C ALA A 60 6.37 1.64 0.00
N VAL A 61 6.01 0.44 0.47
CA VAL A 61 5.48 -0.63 -0.39
C VAL A 61 4.01 -0.44 -0.73
N ILE A 62 3.18 0.10 0.17
CA ILE A 62 1.73 0.27 -0.09
C ILE A 62 1.45 1.13 -1.34
N PRO A 63 2.03 2.33 -1.50
CA PRO A 63 1.78 3.15 -2.69
C PRO A 63 2.27 2.47 -3.98
N TRP A 64 3.38 1.73 -3.91
CA TRP A 64 3.89 0.99 -5.06
C TRP A 64 2.96 -0.15 -5.47
N ALA A 65 2.48 -0.95 -4.51
CA ALA A 65 1.55 -2.04 -4.78
C ALA A 65 0.24 -1.55 -5.39
N GLN A 66 -0.28 -0.40 -4.92
CA GLN A 66 -1.46 0.24 -5.51
C GLN A 66 -1.21 0.69 -6.96
N LYS A 67 -0.04 1.29 -7.25
CA LYS A 67 0.35 1.67 -8.62
C LYS A 67 0.41 0.46 -9.56
N GLU A 68 1.01 -0.64 -9.12
CA GLU A 68 1.11 -1.85 -9.94
C GLU A 68 -0.24 -2.55 -10.15
N ALA A 69 -1.12 -2.58 -9.14
CA ALA A 69 -2.48 -3.11 -9.30
C ALA A 69 -3.28 -2.35 -10.35
N GLY A 70 -3.17 -1.02 -10.39
CA GLY A 70 -3.82 -0.18 -11.41
C GLY A 70 -3.34 -0.49 -12.83
N LYS A 71 -2.03 -0.68 -13.01
CA LYS A 71 -1.43 -1.06 -14.30
C LYS A 71 -1.87 -2.46 -14.74
N GLN A 72 -1.93 -3.41 -13.81
CA GLN A 72 -2.36 -4.77 -14.10
C GLN A 72 -3.82 -4.81 -14.58
N ALA A 73 -4.69 -4.01 -13.97
CA ALA A 73 -6.08 -3.88 -14.39
C ALA A 73 -6.23 -3.34 -15.83
N LEU A 74 -5.37 -2.41 -16.24
CA LEU A 74 -5.31 -1.96 -17.64
C LEU A 74 -4.75 -3.06 -18.57
N GLY A 75 -3.83 -3.88 -18.08
CA GLY A 75 -3.35 -5.07 -18.79
C GLY A 75 -4.50 -6.02 -19.15
N SER A 76 -5.41 -6.29 -18.21
CA SER A 76 -6.59 -7.13 -18.51
C SER A 76 -7.54 -6.50 -19.53
N VAL A 77 -7.76 -5.18 -19.48
CA VAL A 77 -8.58 -4.51 -20.51
C VAL A 77 -7.95 -4.63 -21.88
N LYS A 78 -6.64 -4.38 -21.98
CA LYS A 78 -5.91 -4.51 -23.24
C LYS A 78 -6.04 -5.93 -23.83
N GLU A 79 -5.90 -6.96 -23.00
CA GLU A 79 -6.05 -8.34 -23.44
C GLU A 79 -7.49 -8.62 -23.90
N ALA A 80 -8.49 -8.17 -23.14
CA ALA A 80 -9.90 -8.29 -23.51
C ALA A 80 -10.21 -7.61 -24.84
N GLU A 81 -9.79 -6.35 -25.02
CA GLU A 81 -9.96 -5.60 -26.26
C GLU A 81 -9.23 -6.23 -27.44
N SER A 82 -8.03 -6.78 -27.22
CA SER A 82 -7.31 -7.49 -28.28
C SER A 82 -8.05 -8.75 -28.74
N VAL A 83 -8.70 -9.46 -27.82
CA VAL A 83 -9.51 -10.64 -28.13
C VAL A 83 -10.80 -10.23 -28.84
N ALA A 84 -11.50 -9.22 -28.32
CA ALA A 84 -12.71 -8.66 -28.92
C ALA A 84 -12.46 -8.19 -30.36
N PHE A 85 -11.39 -7.41 -30.57
CA PHE A 85 -10.99 -6.92 -31.88
C PHE A 85 -10.73 -8.07 -32.85
N ALA A 86 -9.98 -9.10 -32.43
CA ALA A 86 -9.66 -10.25 -33.28
C ALA A 86 -10.91 -11.08 -33.63
N GLN A 87 -11.84 -11.25 -32.68
CA GLN A 87 -13.11 -11.93 -32.92
C GLN A 87 -14.00 -11.15 -33.88
N TYR A 88 -14.09 -9.84 -33.72
CA TYR A 88 -14.86 -8.97 -34.61
C TYR A 88 -14.32 -9.02 -36.05
N VAL A 89 -12.99 -9.01 -36.22
CA VAL A 89 -12.33 -9.22 -37.53
C VAL A 89 -12.69 -10.58 -38.13
N ALA A 90 -12.73 -11.64 -37.33
CA ALA A 90 -13.07 -12.98 -37.83
C ALA A 90 -14.51 -13.08 -38.34
N ASN A 91 -15.45 -12.39 -37.69
CA ASN A 91 -16.88 -12.45 -38.02
C ASN A 91 -17.28 -11.50 -39.16
N THR A 92 -16.75 -10.27 -39.14
CA THR A 92 -17.22 -9.19 -40.02
C THR A 92 -16.19 -8.80 -41.09
N GLY A 93 -14.92 -9.14 -40.89
CA GLY A 93 -13.81 -8.68 -41.73
C GLY A 93 -13.28 -7.28 -41.36
N GLU A 94 -13.93 -6.58 -40.44
CA GLU A 94 -13.51 -5.29 -39.91
C GLU A 94 -13.11 -5.44 -38.44
N GLY A 95 -12.21 -4.61 -37.93
CA GLY A 95 -11.81 -4.66 -36.52
C GLY A 95 -12.44 -3.53 -35.72
N LYS A 96 -13.04 -3.87 -34.58
CA LYS A 96 -13.75 -2.91 -33.74
C LYS A 96 -13.47 -3.19 -32.26
N TYR A 97 -13.23 -2.13 -31.49
CA TYR A 97 -13.18 -2.16 -30.04
C TYR A 97 -14.58 -2.07 -29.44
N LEU A 98 -14.75 -2.57 -28.21
CA LEU A 98 -16.06 -2.70 -27.57
C LEU A 98 -16.18 -1.82 -26.33
N ALA A 99 -17.36 -1.29 -26.06
CA ALA A 99 -17.57 -0.50 -24.84
C ALA A 99 -17.40 -1.40 -23.59
N PHE A 100 -17.07 -0.79 -22.45
CA PHE A 100 -16.84 -1.56 -21.21
C PHE A 100 -18.03 -2.45 -20.84
N SER A 101 -19.27 -1.99 -21.06
CA SER A 101 -20.49 -2.77 -20.83
C SER A 101 -20.52 -4.07 -21.63
N ASP A 102 -19.98 -4.04 -22.85
CA ASP A 102 -20.07 -5.14 -23.80
C ASP A 102 -18.97 -6.17 -23.49
N LEU A 103 -17.77 -5.69 -23.12
CA LEU A 103 -16.67 -6.53 -22.60
C LEU A 103 -17.04 -7.28 -21.32
N VAL A 104 -17.82 -6.65 -20.43
CA VAL A 104 -18.25 -7.22 -19.15
C VAL A 104 -19.45 -8.14 -19.29
N SER A 105 -20.44 -7.73 -20.09
CA SER A 105 -21.68 -8.51 -20.20
C SER A 105 -21.47 -9.75 -21.08
N GLY A 106 -20.55 -9.72 -22.05
CA GLY A 106 -20.37 -10.83 -22.99
C GLY A 106 -21.65 -11.14 -23.77
N VAL A 107 -22.49 -10.13 -24.01
CA VAL A 107 -23.76 -10.31 -24.73
C VAL A 107 -23.77 -9.44 -25.97
N ASP A 108 -22.76 -9.60 -26.81
CA ASP A 108 -22.96 -9.31 -28.22
C ASP A 108 -23.69 -10.48 -28.88
N ALA A 109 -24.48 -10.16 -29.91
CA ALA A 109 -25.24 -11.13 -30.72
C ALA A 109 -24.37 -12.26 -31.31
N ASP A 110 -23.05 -12.08 -31.28
CA ASP A 110 -22.03 -12.98 -31.82
C ASP A 110 -21.53 -14.02 -30.81
N GLY A 111 -22.02 -14.02 -29.56
CA GLY A 111 -21.79 -15.09 -28.57
C GLY A 111 -20.42 -15.06 -27.89
N ILE A 112 -19.87 -13.87 -27.64
CA ILE A 112 -18.59 -13.69 -26.95
C ILE A 112 -18.81 -13.79 -25.43
N ASP A 113 -18.28 -14.82 -24.77
CA ASP A 113 -18.31 -14.89 -23.30
C ASP A 113 -17.62 -13.66 -22.66
N SER A 114 -18.13 -13.22 -21.49
CA SER A 114 -17.56 -12.12 -20.69
C SER A 114 -16.03 -12.16 -20.67
N LEU A 115 -15.39 -11.19 -21.32
CA LEU A 115 -13.94 -11.14 -21.49
C LEU A 115 -13.23 -10.54 -20.27
N ILE A 116 -13.92 -9.68 -19.53
CA ILE A 116 -13.40 -9.04 -18.32
C ILE A 116 -14.43 -9.03 -17.19
N GLN A 117 -13.96 -9.13 -15.95
CA GLN A 117 -14.82 -8.97 -14.79
C GLN A 117 -15.16 -7.49 -14.58
N ALA A 118 -16.43 -7.20 -14.25
CA ALA A 118 -16.87 -5.87 -13.86
C ALA A 118 -15.98 -5.31 -12.72
N SER A 119 -15.51 -4.09 -12.90
CA SER A 119 -14.72 -3.37 -11.88
C SER A 119 -15.18 -1.92 -11.81
N GLU A 120 -15.38 -1.41 -10.61
CA GLU A 120 -15.68 0.02 -10.38
C GLU A 120 -14.44 0.91 -10.57
N SER A 121 -13.24 0.31 -10.57
CA SER A 121 -11.99 1.03 -10.72
C SER A 121 -11.53 1.18 -12.16
N VAL A 122 -12.21 0.55 -13.12
CA VAL A 122 -11.80 0.55 -14.53
C VAL A 122 -12.97 0.97 -15.39
N ASP A 123 -12.71 1.81 -16.37
CA ASP A 123 -13.69 2.21 -17.37
C ASP A 123 -13.03 2.27 -18.75
N VAL A 124 -13.83 2.04 -19.79
CA VAL A 124 -13.37 2.02 -21.19
C VAL A 124 -14.33 2.82 -22.04
N ALA A 125 -13.78 3.85 -22.67
CA ALA A 125 -14.47 4.64 -23.67
C ALA A 125 -13.95 4.24 -25.06
N VAL A 126 -14.88 4.07 -25.99
CA VAL A 126 -14.59 3.73 -27.37
C VAL A 126 -15.09 4.86 -28.27
N SER A 127 -14.38 5.13 -29.36
CA SER A 127 -14.80 6.09 -30.37
C SER A 127 -16.13 5.66 -31.01
N ALA A 128 -16.90 6.61 -31.56
CA ALA A 128 -18.22 6.31 -32.13
C ALA A 128 -18.19 5.28 -33.28
N ASP A 129 -17.07 5.22 -34.01
CA ASP A 129 -16.80 4.25 -35.07
C ASP A 129 -16.18 2.94 -34.54
N GLY A 130 -15.70 2.89 -33.30
CA GLY A 130 -15.04 1.74 -32.71
C GLY A 130 -13.61 1.50 -33.17
N SER A 131 -12.98 2.48 -33.82
CA SER A 131 -11.61 2.39 -34.33
C SER A 131 -10.55 2.66 -33.26
N GLU A 132 -10.90 3.37 -32.19
CA GLU A 132 -10.02 3.73 -31.08
C GLU A 132 -10.70 3.47 -29.74
N TYR A 133 -9.89 3.15 -28.73
CA TYR A 133 -10.36 3.06 -27.34
C TYR A 133 -9.38 3.74 -26.40
N ILE A 134 -9.92 4.21 -25.27
CA ILE A 134 -9.17 4.65 -24.11
C ILE A 134 -9.72 3.91 -22.90
N ALA A 135 -8.83 3.24 -22.19
CA ALA A 135 -9.14 2.61 -20.91
C ALA A 135 -8.47 3.39 -19.78
N VAL A 136 -9.22 3.62 -18.70
CA VAL A 136 -8.76 4.34 -17.51
C VAL A 136 -8.91 3.44 -16.29
N SER A 137 -7.90 3.45 -15.42
CA SER A 137 -7.89 2.75 -14.14
C SER A 137 -7.70 3.75 -13.01
N LYS A 138 -8.69 3.83 -12.11
CA LYS A 138 -8.68 4.64 -10.89
C LYS A 138 -8.05 3.82 -9.75
N VAL A 139 -6.86 4.24 -9.33
CA VAL A 139 -6.17 3.63 -8.17
C VAL A 139 -6.52 4.34 -6.87
N SER A 140 -6.66 5.67 -6.94
CA SER A 140 -7.13 6.52 -5.86
C SER A 140 -7.84 7.75 -6.43
N ASP A 141 -8.28 8.68 -5.59
CA ASP A 141 -8.89 9.92 -6.06
C ASP A 141 -7.93 10.82 -6.84
N THR A 142 -6.62 10.70 -6.56
CA THR A 142 -5.57 11.53 -7.17
C THR A 142 -4.74 10.81 -8.21
N LEU A 143 -4.76 9.47 -8.21
CA LEU A 143 -3.92 8.64 -9.07
C LEU A 143 -4.78 7.83 -10.03
N ARG A 144 -4.57 8.07 -11.32
CA ARG A 144 -5.21 7.35 -12.41
C ARG A 144 -4.16 6.94 -13.43
N PHE A 145 -4.37 5.79 -14.05
CA PHE A 145 -3.59 5.35 -15.21
C PHE A 145 -4.50 5.26 -16.41
N TYR A 146 -3.96 5.46 -17.60
CA TYR A 146 -4.69 5.19 -18.83
C TYR A 146 -3.81 4.50 -19.87
N ILE A 147 -4.47 3.78 -20.77
CA ILE A 147 -3.91 3.27 -22.02
C ILE A 147 -4.83 3.68 -23.16
N SER A 148 -4.28 3.77 -24.37
CA SER A 148 -5.03 4.00 -25.60
C SER A 148 -4.67 2.97 -26.67
N SER A 149 -5.50 2.85 -27.70
CA SER A 149 -5.21 2.05 -28.89
C SER A 149 -3.87 2.42 -29.55
N ASP A 150 -3.46 3.68 -29.50
CA ASP A 150 -2.17 4.15 -30.05
C ASP A 150 -0.96 3.70 -29.21
N ASN A 151 -1.16 3.55 -27.90
CA ASN A 151 -0.09 3.12 -27.00
C ASN A 151 -0.61 2.12 -25.95
N PRO A 152 -0.91 0.88 -26.37
CA PRO A 152 -1.54 -0.10 -25.50
C PRO A 152 -0.51 -0.79 -24.57
N ASN A 153 0.79 -0.52 -24.73
CA ASN A 153 1.85 -1.23 -24.02
C ASN A 153 2.37 -0.49 -22.78
N THR A 154 2.17 0.82 -22.69
CA THR A 154 2.71 1.60 -21.58
C THR A 154 1.59 2.38 -20.89
N PRO A 155 1.10 1.90 -19.73
CA PRO A 155 0.19 2.69 -18.91
C PRO A 155 0.85 4.02 -18.56
N VAL A 156 0.17 5.11 -18.91
CA VAL A 156 0.61 6.47 -18.61
C VAL A 156 -0.11 6.93 -17.35
N GLU A 157 0.64 7.50 -16.40
CA GLU A 157 0.06 8.15 -15.23
C GLU A 157 -0.68 9.41 -15.69
N ALA A 158 -2.00 9.43 -15.55
CA ALA A 158 -2.78 10.63 -15.82
C ALA A 158 -2.49 11.63 -14.70
N LEU A 159 -2.22 12.88 -15.11
CA LEU A 159 -2.16 13.98 -14.15
C LEU A 159 -3.50 14.04 -13.42
N PRO A 160 -3.50 14.41 -12.12
CA PRO A 160 -4.74 14.58 -11.37
C PRO A 160 -5.65 15.51 -12.17
N ALA A 161 -6.96 15.24 -12.15
CA ALA A 161 -7.95 16.08 -12.80
C ALA A 161 -7.65 17.54 -12.44
N VAL A 162 -7.18 18.30 -13.42
CA VAL A 162 -6.90 19.72 -13.21
C VAL A 162 -8.25 20.32 -12.91
N LYS A 163 -8.45 20.84 -11.71
CA LYS A 163 -9.65 21.61 -11.44
C LYS A 163 -9.44 22.99 -12.03
N ASP A 164 -10.46 23.52 -12.69
CA ASP A 164 -10.42 24.90 -13.12
C ASP A 164 -10.45 25.83 -11.89
N ALA A 165 -10.39 27.14 -12.11
CA ALA A 165 -10.44 28.11 -11.01
C ALA A 165 -11.76 28.08 -10.20
N LYS A 166 -12.80 27.39 -10.70
CA LYS A 166 -14.11 27.23 -10.05
C LYS A 166 -14.22 25.91 -9.30
N GLY A 167 -13.24 25.01 -9.45
CA GLY A 167 -13.25 23.69 -8.82
C GLY A 167 -13.86 22.60 -9.68
N ASP A 168 -14.26 22.93 -10.92
CA ASP A 168 -14.84 21.99 -11.87
C ASP A 168 -13.73 21.13 -12.50
N PRO A 169 -13.94 19.83 -12.72
CA PRO A 169 -12.94 18.99 -13.38
C PRO A 169 -12.73 19.48 -14.82
N VAL A 170 -11.51 19.90 -15.14
CA VAL A 170 -11.10 20.14 -16.53
C VAL A 170 -11.05 18.79 -17.21
N VAL A 171 -11.98 18.54 -18.12
CA VAL A 171 -11.92 17.43 -19.05
C VAL A 171 -10.64 17.61 -19.86
N ILE A 172 -9.62 16.80 -19.57
CA ILE A 172 -8.42 16.75 -20.39
C ILE A 172 -8.88 16.11 -21.69
N THR A 173 -9.08 16.94 -22.72
CA THR A 173 -9.34 16.46 -24.08
C THR A 173 -8.10 15.70 -24.53
N ILE A 174 -8.17 14.37 -24.47
CA ILE A 174 -7.13 13.51 -25.04
C ILE A 174 -7.26 13.66 -26.56
N PRO A 175 -6.20 14.07 -27.29
CA PRO A 175 -6.32 14.65 -28.63
C PRO A 175 -6.73 13.70 -29.78
N SER A 176 -7.31 12.53 -29.52
CA SER A 176 -7.80 11.62 -30.58
C SER A 176 -9.22 11.07 -30.36
N VAL A 177 -9.70 10.93 -29.12
CA VAL A 177 -11.04 10.38 -28.87
C VAL A 177 -12.08 11.48 -28.93
N ALA A 178 -12.84 11.49 -30.01
CA ALA A 178 -14.04 12.31 -30.14
C ALA A 178 -14.98 12.01 -28.95
N THR A 179 -15.04 12.96 -28.02
CA THR A 179 -15.95 13.08 -26.87
C THR A 179 -16.98 11.96 -26.73
N ALA A 180 -16.66 10.93 -25.95
CA ALA A 180 -17.68 10.08 -25.35
C ALA A 180 -18.48 10.90 -24.31
N PRO A 181 -19.80 10.70 -24.17
CA PRO A 181 -20.63 11.46 -23.25
C PRO A 181 -20.24 11.23 -21.79
N ASP A 182 -20.12 12.33 -21.06
CA ASP A 182 -19.60 12.60 -19.71
C ASP A 182 -20.23 11.80 -18.52
N SER A 183 -20.62 10.54 -18.72
CA SER A 183 -21.61 9.86 -17.87
C SER A 183 -21.07 8.83 -16.86
N ALA A 184 -19.76 8.60 -16.75
CA ALA A 184 -19.25 7.42 -16.04
C ALA A 184 -18.48 7.65 -14.72
N PHE A 185 -18.31 8.88 -14.24
CA PHE A 185 -17.62 9.13 -12.96
C PHE A 185 -18.46 9.98 -11.99
N ASN A 186 -19.48 9.36 -11.37
CA ASN A 186 -20.07 9.85 -10.12
C ASN A 186 -19.81 8.83 -9.01
#